data_AF-A0A2U1S2K9-F1
#
_entry.id   AF-A0A2U1S2K9-F1
#
_cell.length_a   1.000
_cell.length_b   1.000
_cell.length_c   1.000
_cell.angle_alpha   90.00
_cell.angle_beta   90.00
_cell.angle_gamma   90.00
#
_symmetry.space_group_name_H-M   'P 1'
#
loop_
_entity.id
_entity.type
_entity.pdbx_description
1 polymer ?
#
loop_
_entity_poly.entity_id
_entity_poly.type
_entity_poly.pdbx_seq_one_letter_code
_entity_poly.pdbx_strand_id
1 'polypeptide(L)'
;MWGRGCLRIAGIVVFLFGMLAPGFQASAQPALIEKIKEARNRLEELELNHQVTTVREAAPVVRRSKGRRRKPALRYVTLQALTRDVAVTGLNLKTGESRDFIFQETVLLERNKRPQVKPPQVIARGSNCELTWRGGSRWGFNRDLLLTCNGEDFVIINLTMWTARTARSVVVDQKTGKRTCRQGLPEQIISSYVPYSPELHTPDVADAGRRYLERVIVQALQDLDDLNIRSKTFTDENLSELASIEFIHALLVDEHTDPNEFKKNQTNGSLSRLIERYWVEVALNQDSAFGLSVSPAGATGISQFICPTYARILDESPEVRLDPVFVRGMQDHVNAVKASITLFDSDMSSWWTPTVKKVCSVAVEMLEDCWAASYNGGPNRLNRVIAKRGMSWVKREATIRNARRYFASRLKEETFTYLDKLRSIREYLVALEMNRQPDPASSEP
;
A
#
# COMPACT_ATOMS: atom_id res chain seq x y z
N MET A 1 -12.98 45.82 8.80
CA MET A 1 -13.43 45.35 10.13
C MET A 1 -14.56 44.33 9.99
N TRP A 2 -14.28 43.08 9.63
CA TRP A 2 -15.17 41.94 9.92
C TRP A 2 -14.21 40.80 10.28
N GLY A 3 -14.25 40.42 11.56
CA GLY A 3 -13.26 39.56 12.19
C GLY A 3 -13.85 38.23 12.63
N ARG A 4 -12.89 37.31 12.82
CA ARG A 4 -12.90 36.10 13.65
C ARG A 4 -13.69 34.89 13.17
N GLY A 5 -12.92 33.81 13.02
CA GLY A 5 -13.37 32.42 12.96
C GLY A 5 -12.25 31.47 12.52
N CYS A 6 -10.98 31.75 12.84
CA CYS A 6 -9.93 30.75 12.70
C CYS A 6 -10.01 29.83 13.91
N LEU A 7 -10.44 28.60 13.66
CA LEU A 7 -10.39 27.49 14.58
C LEU A 7 -8.92 27.28 14.94
N ARG A 8 -8.50 27.70 16.14
CA ARG A 8 -7.19 27.39 16.67
C ARG A 8 -7.25 25.95 17.17
N ILE A 9 -6.59 25.05 16.47
CA ILE A 9 -6.29 23.71 16.97
C ILE A 9 -5.17 23.89 17.98
N ALA A 10 -5.52 23.94 19.26
CA ALA A 10 -4.55 23.78 20.34
C ALA A 10 -4.43 22.28 20.60
N GLY A 11 -3.49 21.62 19.92
CA GLY A 11 -3.06 20.28 20.27
C GLY A 11 -2.35 20.33 21.62
N ILE A 12 -2.97 19.77 22.65
CA ILE A 12 -2.31 19.52 23.93
C ILE A 12 -1.37 18.34 23.71
N VAL A 13 -0.07 18.63 23.57
CA VAL A 13 0.99 17.61 23.62
C VAL A 13 1.28 17.34 25.10
N VAL A 14 0.71 16.28 25.66
CA VAL A 14 1.13 15.76 26.96
C VAL A 14 2.36 14.88 26.73
N PHE A 15 3.53 15.38 27.10
CA PHE A 15 4.72 14.57 27.32
C PHE A 15 4.56 13.81 28.65
N LEU A 16 4.33 12.51 28.59
CA LEU A 16 4.43 11.61 29.75
C LEU A 16 5.55 10.60 29.51
N PHE A 17 6.71 10.91 30.09
CA PHE A 17 7.74 9.92 30.43
C PHE A 17 7.32 9.28 31.76
N GLY A 18 7.02 7.98 31.76
CA GLY A 18 6.58 7.25 32.95
C GLY A 18 7.03 5.79 32.90
N MET A 19 7.69 5.36 33.97
CA MET A 19 8.47 4.13 34.07
C MET A 19 7.66 2.84 34.01
N LEU A 20 8.37 1.80 33.56
CA LEU A 20 8.02 0.39 33.54
C LEU A 20 7.54 -0.13 34.92
N ALA A 21 6.40 -0.82 34.93
CA ALA A 21 6.10 -1.87 35.91
C ALA A 21 5.48 -3.08 35.18
N PRO A 22 5.86 -4.33 35.53
CA PRO A 22 5.58 -5.50 34.73
C PRO A 22 4.30 -6.20 35.20
N GLY A 23 3.34 -6.34 34.28
CA GLY A 23 2.09 -7.06 34.54
C GLY A 23 1.36 -7.46 33.27
N PHE A 24 2.08 -7.66 32.16
CA PHE A 24 1.51 -8.30 30.98
C PHE A 24 1.98 -9.74 30.96
N GLN A 25 1.03 -10.68 31.03
CA GLN A 25 1.24 -12.01 30.46
C GLN A 25 1.85 -11.79 29.08
N ALA A 26 3.09 -12.26 28.89
CA ALA A 26 3.77 -12.17 27.61
C ALA A 26 2.82 -12.78 26.57
N SER A 27 2.19 -11.92 25.77
CA SER A 27 1.31 -12.35 24.69
C SER A 27 2.14 -13.26 23.78
N ALA A 28 1.55 -14.22 23.08
CA ALA A 28 2.31 -15.09 22.18
C ALA A 28 3.00 -14.34 21.01
N GLN A 29 2.90 -13.01 20.95
CA GLN A 29 3.35 -12.15 19.86
C GLN A 29 4.87 -11.95 19.79
N PRO A 30 5.62 -11.68 20.89
CA PRO A 30 7.08 -11.54 20.80
C PRO A 30 7.69 -12.84 20.27
N ALA A 31 7.16 -13.99 20.67
CA ALA A 31 7.61 -15.29 20.16
C ALA A 31 7.39 -15.43 18.64
N LEU A 32 6.24 -15.00 18.09
CA LEU A 32 5.99 -15.06 16.65
C LEU A 32 6.93 -14.13 15.86
N ILE A 33 7.09 -12.88 16.29
CA ILE A 33 7.95 -11.92 15.60
C ILE A 33 9.42 -12.36 15.64
N GLU A 34 9.89 -12.89 16.77
CA GLU A 34 11.24 -13.47 16.85
C GLU A 34 11.38 -14.70 15.94
N LYS A 35 10.37 -15.58 15.85
CA LYS A 35 10.37 -16.70 14.89
C LYS A 35 10.45 -16.23 13.43
N ILE A 36 9.77 -15.14 13.09
CA ILE A 36 9.86 -14.53 11.74
C ILE A 36 11.28 -14.01 11.48
N LYS A 37 11.90 -13.32 12.45
CA LYS A 37 13.28 -12.83 12.31
C LYS A 37 14.27 -13.98 12.18
N GLU A 38 14.15 -15.01 13.02
CA GLU A 38 14.95 -16.24 12.93
C GLU A 38 14.81 -16.86 11.53
N ALA A 39 13.58 -17.00 11.03
CA ALA A 39 13.32 -17.55 9.70
C ALA A 39 13.91 -16.70 8.57
N ARG A 40 13.89 -15.36 8.68
CA ARG A 40 14.51 -14.47 7.70
C ARG A 40 16.02 -14.64 7.67
N ASN A 41 16.66 -14.56 8.83
CA ASN A 41 18.12 -14.67 8.94
C ASN A 41 18.62 -16.00 8.34
N ARG A 42 17.89 -17.11 8.59
CA ARG A 42 18.24 -18.42 8.00
C ARG A 42 18.17 -18.44 6.47
N LEU A 43 17.22 -17.76 5.85
CA LEU A 43 17.08 -17.76 4.39
C LEU A 43 17.93 -16.69 3.69
N GLU A 44 18.39 -15.66 4.40
CA GLU A 44 19.28 -14.62 3.84
C GLU A 44 20.65 -15.17 3.45
N GLU A 45 21.12 -16.23 4.10
CA GLU A 45 22.39 -16.90 3.79
C GLU A 45 22.28 -17.89 2.61
N LEU A 46 21.08 -18.14 2.08
CA LEU A 46 20.89 -19.10 1.00
C LEU A 46 21.18 -18.49 -0.38
N GLU A 47 22.06 -19.15 -1.13
CA GLU A 47 22.22 -18.89 -2.55
C GLU A 47 21.05 -19.51 -3.34
N LEU A 48 20.01 -18.70 -3.63
CA LEU A 48 18.89 -19.12 -4.47
C LEU A 48 19.22 -18.92 -5.95
N ASN A 49 19.03 -19.97 -6.77
CA ASN A 49 19.28 -19.90 -8.19
C ASN A 49 18.15 -19.18 -8.93
N HIS A 50 18.51 -18.51 -10.03
CA HIS A 50 17.54 -17.98 -10.98
C HIS A 50 18.10 -17.93 -12.40
N GLN A 51 17.21 -18.00 -13.38
CA GLN A 51 17.55 -17.88 -14.78
C GLN A 51 16.40 -17.28 -15.56
N VAL A 52 16.70 -16.27 -16.39
CA VAL A 52 15.77 -15.78 -17.40
C VAL A 52 15.93 -16.59 -18.67
N THR A 53 14.84 -17.21 -19.11
CA THR A 53 14.77 -18.02 -20.31
C THR A 53 13.72 -17.50 -21.27
N THR A 54 13.89 -17.85 -22.53
CA THR A 54 12.94 -17.52 -23.58
C THR A 54 12.07 -18.74 -23.89
N VAL A 55 10.76 -18.61 -23.70
CA VAL A 55 9.77 -19.67 -23.92
C VAL A 55 8.96 -19.36 -25.18
N ARG A 56 8.70 -20.38 -26.00
CA ARG A 56 7.80 -20.26 -27.17
C ARG A 56 6.42 -20.81 -26.81
N GLU A 57 5.40 -19.98 -26.92
CA GLU A 57 4.01 -20.37 -26.64
C GLU A 57 3.15 -20.25 -27.90
N ALA A 58 2.26 -21.22 -28.13
CA ALA A 58 1.30 -21.16 -29.23
C ALA A 58 0.10 -20.28 -28.84
N ALA A 59 -0.02 -19.11 -29.45
CA ALA A 59 -1.15 -18.20 -29.27
C ALA A 59 -2.16 -18.35 -30.42
N PRO A 60 -3.48 -18.41 -30.15
CA PRO A 60 -4.49 -18.42 -31.21
C PRO A 60 -4.48 -17.09 -31.95
N VAL A 61 -4.47 -17.16 -33.29
CA VAL A 61 -4.63 -15.98 -34.14
C VAL A 61 -6.11 -15.58 -34.10
N VAL A 62 -6.42 -14.55 -33.32
CA VAL A 62 -7.78 -13.97 -33.26
C VAL A 62 -8.10 -13.32 -34.61
N ARG A 63 -8.61 -14.09 -35.57
CA ARG A 63 -9.27 -13.54 -36.75
C ARG A 63 -10.77 -13.41 -36.46
N ARG A 64 -11.29 -12.18 -36.53
CA ARG A 64 -12.73 -11.91 -36.69
C ARG A 64 -13.16 -12.37 -38.09
N SER A 65 -13.27 -13.67 -38.34
CA SER A 65 -13.91 -14.15 -39.58
C SER A 65 -15.37 -14.47 -39.28
N LYS A 66 -16.27 -13.58 -39.71
CA LYS A 66 -17.68 -13.92 -39.91
C LYS A 66 -17.74 -15.04 -40.95
N GLY A 67 -18.28 -16.18 -40.56
CA GLY A 67 -18.61 -17.28 -41.46
C GLY A 67 -17.51 -18.33 -41.64
N ARG A 68 -17.89 -19.58 -41.33
CA ARG A 68 -17.20 -20.87 -41.50
C ARG A 68 -16.23 -21.31 -40.39
N ARG A 69 -16.51 -22.52 -39.89
CA ARG A 69 -15.77 -23.35 -38.92
C ARG A 69 -14.34 -23.70 -39.43
N ARG A 70 -13.43 -22.73 -39.55
CA ARG A 70 -12.00 -23.02 -39.72
C ARG A 70 -11.35 -23.15 -38.35
N LYS A 71 -10.53 -24.18 -38.15
CA LYS A 71 -9.69 -24.33 -36.95
C LYS A 71 -8.84 -23.05 -36.80
N PRO A 72 -8.73 -22.46 -35.59
CA PRO A 72 -7.94 -21.25 -35.38
C PRO A 72 -6.49 -21.52 -35.74
N ALA A 73 -5.91 -20.67 -36.59
CA ALA A 73 -4.46 -20.72 -36.85
C ALA A 73 -3.72 -20.39 -35.54
N LEU A 74 -2.65 -21.11 -35.25
CA LEU A 74 -1.77 -20.84 -34.12
C LEU A 74 -0.57 -20.00 -34.60
N ARG A 75 -0.17 -19.02 -33.81
CA ARG A 75 1.08 -18.27 -33.98
C ARG A 75 1.92 -18.49 -32.73
N TYR A 76 3.18 -18.87 -32.91
CA TYR A 76 4.12 -18.93 -31.80
C TYR A 76 4.56 -17.52 -31.41
N VAL A 77 4.41 -17.19 -30.14
CA VAL A 77 4.93 -15.96 -29.52
C VAL A 77 6.10 -16.33 -28.62
N THR A 78 7.11 -15.48 -28.64
CA THR A 78 8.31 -15.62 -27.82
C THR A 78 8.10 -14.78 -26.57
N LEU A 79 8.12 -15.42 -25.39
CA LEU A 79 7.91 -14.79 -24.09
C LEU A 79 9.14 -14.98 -23.21
N GLN A 80 9.38 -14.04 -22.30
CA GLN A 80 10.42 -14.19 -21.27
C GLN A 80 9.82 -14.84 -20.01
N ALA A 81 10.55 -15.81 -19.46
CA ALA A 81 10.20 -16.51 -18.24
C ALA A 81 11.36 -16.45 -17.24
N LEU A 82 11.04 -16.34 -15.96
CA LEU A 82 11.98 -16.46 -14.85
C LEU A 82 11.79 -17.83 -14.21
N THR A 83 12.77 -18.71 -14.37
CA THR A 83 12.91 -19.91 -13.55
C THR A 83 13.69 -19.54 -12.32
N ARG A 84 13.18 -19.86 -11.13
CA ARG A 84 13.76 -19.43 -9.87
C ARG A 84 13.54 -20.45 -8.77
N ASP A 85 14.48 -20.51 -7.84
CA ASP A 85 14.27 -21.14 -6.55
C ASP A 85 13.42 -20.23 -5.66
N VAL A 86 12.55 -20.86 -4.88
CA VAL A 86 11.68 -20.23 -3.89
C VAL A 86 11.86 -20.99 -2.59
N ALA A 87 12.35 -20.28 -1.58
CA ALA A 87 12.51 -20.81 -0.23
C ALA A 87 11.35 -20.33 0.65
N VAL A 88 10.81 -21.22 1.45
CA VAL A 88 9.78 -20.89 2.46
C VAL A 88 10.17 -21.47 3.81
N THR A 89 9.77 -20.78 4.86
CA THR A 89 9.77 -21.31 6.23
C THR A 89 8.33 -21.39 6.71
N GLY A 90 7.89 -22.59 7.04
CA GLY A 90 6.61 -22.82 7.71
C GLY A 90 6.79 -22.94 9.23
N LEU A 91 5.81 -22.48 10.01
CA LEU A 91 5.74 -22.60 11.46
C LEU A 91 4.50 -23.40 11.85
N ASN A 92 4.69 -24.46 12.61
CA ASN A 92 3.60 -25.16 13.27
C ASN A 92 3.20 -24.36 14.51
N LEU A 93 2.05 -23.68 14.45
CA LEU A 93 1.59 -22.81 15.54
C LEU A 93 1.26 -23.55 16.84
N LYS A 94 1.10 -24.89 16.81
CA LYS A 94 0.81 -25.69 18.00
C LYS A 94 2.08 -26.10 18.73
N THR A 95 3.12 -26.47 17.99
CA THR A 95 4.37 -27.02 18.56
C THR A 95 5.49 -25.98 18.63
N GLY A 96 5.39 -24.89 17.86
CA GLY A 96 6.46 -23.90 17.69
C GLY A 96 7.60 -24.37 16.76
N GLU A 97 7.48 -25.57 16.18
CA GLU A 97 8.46 -26.12 15.23
C GLU A 97 8.43 -25.35 13.91
N SER A 98 9.59 -25.00 13.37
CA SER A 98 9.71 -24.42 12.03
C SER A 98 10.34 -25.40 11.05
N ARG A 99 9.88 -25.39 9.79
CA ARG A 99 10.45 -26.19 8.70
C ARG A 99 10.72 -25.35 7.47
N ASP A 100 11.90 -25.52 6.91
CA ASP A 100 12.31 -24.86 5.67
C ASP A 100 12.02 -25.79 4.48
N PHE A 101 11.60 -25.21 3.37
CA PHE A 101 11.23 -25.93 2.15
C PHE A 101 11.62 -25.10 0.93
N ILE A 102 12.34 -25.71 -0.02
CA ILE A 102 12.79 -25.05 -1.25
C ILE A 102 12.20 -25.79 -2.44
N PHE A 103 11.69 -25.03 -3.41
CA PHE A 103 11.22 -25.56 -4.68
C PHE A 103 11.55 -24.61 -5.82
N GLN A 104 11.55 -25.13 -7.04
CA GLN A 104 11.74 -24.33 -8.24
C GLN A 104 10.39 -24.04 -8.91
N GLU A 105 10.20 -22.81 -9.39
CA GLU A 105 9.06 -22.46 -10.23
C GLU A 105 9.49 -21.63 -11.45
N THR A 106 8.70 -21.71 -12.52
CA THR A 106 8.86 -20.86 -13.71
C THR A 106 7.69 -19.90 -13.82
N VAL A 107 7.99 -18.61 -13.95
CA VAL A 107 6.99 -17.54 -14.01
C VAL A 107 7.21 -16.67 -15.24
N LEU A 108 6.15 -16.46 -16.04
CA LEU A 108 6.21 -15.52 -17.16
C LEU A 108 6.38 -14.08 -16.65
N LEU A 109 7.33 -13.35 -17.24
CA LEU A 109 7.60 -11.95 -16.88
C LEU A 109 6.46 -11.02 -17.33
N GLU A 110 5.82 -11.33 -18.47
CA GLU A 110 4.64 -10.62 -18.95
C GLU A 110 3.39 -10.99 -18.12
N ARG A 111 2.97 -10.10 -17.21
CA ARG A 111 1.84 -10.34 -16.29
C ARG A 111 0.54 -10.72 -17.01
N ASN A 112 0.23 -10.08 -18.12
CA ASN A 112 -0.97 -10.31 -18.93
C ASN A 112 -0.95 -11.64 -19.72
N LYS A 113 0.19 -12.33 -19.76
CA LYS A 113 0.36 -13.65 -20.39
C LYS A 113 0.36 -14.79 -19.38
N ARG A 114 0.35 -14.49 -18.08
CA ARG A 114 0.37 -15.53 -17.05
C ARG A 114 -0.90 -16.38 -17.10
N PRO A 115 -0.79 -17.71 -16.93
CA PRO A 115 -1.96 -18.58 -16.87
C PRO A 115 -2.92 -18.14 -15.77
N GLN A 116 -4.21 -18.11 -16.10
CA GLN A 116 -5.26 -17.95 -15.09
C GLN A 116 -5.50 -19.30 -14.41
N VAL A 117 -4.95 -19.43 -13.20
CA VAL A 117 -5.17 -20.58 -12.32
C VAL A 117 -6.06 -20.16 -11.16
N LYS A 118 -6.88 -21.09 -10.66
CA LYS A 118 -7.76 -20.87 -9.51
C LYS A 118 -7.27 -21.69 -8.32
N PRO A 119 -7.17 -21.10 -7.12
CA PRO A 119 -6.85 -21.86 -5.92
C PRO A 119 -8.07 -22.67 -5.43
N PRO A 120 -7.87 -23.69 -4.58
CA PRO A 120 -6.58 -24.15 -4.05
C PRO A 120 -5.82 -25.05 -5.04
N GLN A 121 -4.48 -25.01 -5.02
CA GLN A 121 -3.62 -25.90 -5.82
C GLN A 121 -2.34 -26.27 -5.08
N VAL A 122 -1.94 -27.53 -5.22
CA VAL A 122 -0.58 -27.96 -4.86
C VAL A 122 0.40 -27.40 -5.87
N ILE A 123 1.36 -26.60 -5.40
CA ILE A 123 2.33 -25.92 -6.26
C ILE A 123 3.73 -26.52 -6.19
N ALA A 124 4.02 -27.29 -5.13
CA ALA A 124 5.25 -28.05 -5.00
C ALA A 124 5.05 -29.26 -4.10
N ARG A 125 5.82 -30.32 -4.36
CA ARG A 125 5.91 -31.53 -3.52
C ARG A 125 7.37 -31.83 -3.26
N GLY A 126 7.70 -32.10 -2.01
CA GLY A 126 8.94 -32.77 -1.59
C GLY A 126 8.61 -34.13 -0.99
N SER A 127 9.62 -34.82 -0.44
CA SER A 127 9.51 -36.18 0.11
C SER A 127 8.19 -36.44 0.86
N ASN A 128 7.99 -35.75 1.99
CA ASN A 128 6.78 -35.87 2.81
C ASN A 128 6.07 -34.53 3.03
N CYS A 129 6.36 -33.54 2.17
CA CYS A 129 5.84 -32.18 2.30
C CYS A 129 5.10 -31.75 1.04
N GLU A 130 3.98 -31.06 1.21
CA GLU A 130 3.16 -30.48 0.16
C GLU A 130 3.01 -28.98 0.41
N LEU A 131 3.33 -28.15 -0.59
CA LEU A 131 3.07 -26.72 -0.54
C LEU A 131 1.82 -26.39 -1.36
N THR A 132 0.79 -25.88 -0.69
CA THR A 132 -0.50 -25.57 -1.28
C THR A 132 -0.75 -24.07 -1.31
N TRP A 133 -1.10 -23.56 -2.48
CA TRP A 133 -1.59 -22.20 -2.69
C TRP A 133 -3.10 -22.16 -2.49
N ARG A 134 -3.56 -21.41 -1.49
CA ARG A 134 -4.98 -21.32 -1.08
C ARG A 134 -5.69 -20.07 -1.59
N GLY A 135 -4.96 -19.01 -1.92
CA GLY A 135 -5.55 -17.71 -2.24
C GLY A 135 -4.55 -16.61 -2.59
N GLY A 136 -5.05 -15.44 -2.99
CA GLY A 136 -4.20 -14.30 -3.37
C GLY A 136 -3.54 -14.47 -4.75
N SER A 137 -2.39 -13.83 -4.95
CA SER A 137 -1.64 -13.86 -6.21
C SER A 137 -0.83 -15.15 -6.33
N ARG A 138 -1.04 -15.95 -7.38
CA ARG A 138 -0.22 -17.16 -7.64
C ARG A 138 1.27 -16.85 -7.84
N TRP A 139 1.63 -15.64 -8.24
CA TRP A 139 2.95 -15.35 -8.83
C TRP A 139 3.77 -14.31 -8.06
N GLY A 140 3.19 -13.65 -7.05
CA GLY A 140 3.83 -12.58 -6.26
C GLY A 140 4.13 -12.98 -4.81
N PHE A 141 4.38 -12.03 -3.91
CA PHE A 141 4.56 -12.32 -2.48
C PHE A 141 3.24 -12.43 -1.70
N ASN A 142 2.19 -11.74 -2.15
CA ASN A 142 0.86 -11.82 -1.54
C ASN A 142 0.11 -13.09 -1.99
N ARG A 143 0.62 -14.27 -1.63
CA ARG A 143 -0.05 -15.57 -1.83
C ARG A 143 -0.34 -16.19 -0.47
N ASP A 144 -1.56 -16.65 -0.28
CA ASP A 144 -1.89 -17.48 0.87
C ASP A 144 -1.36 -18.90 0.60
N LEU A 145 -0.38 -19.31 1.40
CA LEU A 145 0.34 -20.57 1.29
C LEU A 145 0.19 -21.39 2.57
N LEU A 146 0.12 -22.71 2.41
CA LEU A 146 0.15 -23.68 3.49
C LEU A 146 1.15 -24.78 3.17
N LEU A 147 2.06 -25.08 4.09
CA LEU A 147 2.98 -26.20 3.98
C LEU A 147 2.47 -27.34 4.87
N THR A 148 2.16 -28.49 4.31
CA THR A 148 1.75 -29.68 5.07
C THR A 148 2.86 -30.72 4.99
N CYS A 149 3.43 -31.11 6.13
CA CYS A 149 4.51 -32.09 6.20
C CYS A 149 4.17 -33.21 7.18
N ASN A 150 4.25 -34.47 6.74
CA ASN A 150 3.85 -35.65 7.55
C ASN A 150 2.41 -35.54 8.12
N GLY A 151 1.51 -34.85 7.42
CA GLY A 151 0.14 -34.61 7.88
C GLY A 151 -0.02 -33.46 8.88
N GLU A 152 1.05 -32.73 9.20
CA GLU A 152 1.01 -31.54 10.04
C GLU A 152 1.09 -30.26 9.22
N ASP A 153 0.33 -29.25 9.63
CA ASP A 153 0.24 -27.96 8.94
C ASP A 153 1.21 -26.93 9.53
N PHE A 154 1.92 -26.26 8.62
CA PHE A 154 2.88 -25.20 8.89
C PHE A 154 2.47 -23.94 8.14
N VAL A 155 2.21 -22.88 8.89
CA VAL A 155 1.84 -21.57 8.35
C VAL A 155 3.10 -20.86 7.86
N ILE A 156 3.09 -20.30 6.66
CA ILE A 156 4.29 -19.67 6.11
C ILE A 156 4.61 -18.37 6.86
N ILE A 157 5.77 -18.35 7.52
CA ILE A 157 6.31 -17.21 8.26
C ILE A 157 7.50 -16.54 7.56
N ASN A 158 7.97 -17.10 6.45
CA ASN A 158 8.91 -16.45 5.55
C ASN A 158 8.80 -17.05 4.14
N LEU A 159 8.90 -16.20 3.12
CA LEU A 159 8.90 -16.56 1.70
C LEU A 159 9.98 -15.71 1.02
N THR A 160 11.05 -16.36 0.57
CA THR A 160 12.18 -15.72 -0.10
C THR A 160 12.25 -16.18 -1.56
N MET A 161 12.26 -15.24 -2.50
CA MET A 161 12.37 -15.55 -3.93
C MET A 161 12.98 -14.41 -4.73
N TRP A 162 13.58 -14.75 -5.86
CA TRP A 162 13.88 -13.79 -6.92
C TRP A 162 12.60 -13.26 -7.54
N THR A 163 12.48 -11.97 -7.78
CA THR A 163 11.38 -11.34 -8.51
C THR A 163 11.94 -10.30 -9.47
N ALA A 164 11.08 -9.77 -10.35
CA ALA A 164 11.46 -8.71 -11.28
C ALA A 164 10.57 -7.48 -11.07
N ARG A 165 11.18 -6.31 -11.10
CA ARG A 165 10.46 -5.02 -11.18
C ARG A 165 11.11 -4.13 -12.22
N THR A 166 10.32 -3.22 -12.80
CA THR A 166 10.87 -2.20 -13.68
C THR A 166 11.65 -1.16 -12.87
N ALA A 167 12.93 -0.98 -13.17
CA ALA A 167 13.74 0.05 -12.52
C ALA A 167 13.16 1.45 -12.80
N ARG A 168 13.15 2.30 -11.77
CA ARG A 168 12.74 3.71 -11.87
C ARG A 168 13.73 4.57 -11.11
N SER A 169 14.24 5.59 -11.78
CA SER A 169 15.22 6.50 -11.20
C SER A 169 14.79 7.94 -11.42
N VAL A 170 15.06 8.77 -10.41
CA VAL A 170 15.00 10.22 -10.56
C VAL A 170 16.34 10.66 -11.12
N VAL A 171 16.31 11.45 -12.19
CA VAL A 171 17.51 11.99 -12.83
C VAL A 171 17.36 13.48 -13.04
N VAL A 172 18.46 14.22 -13.01
CA VAL A 172 18.48 15.64 -13.33
C VAL A 172 18.61 15.81 -14.84
N ASP A 173 17.68 16.53 -15.45
CA ASP A 173 17.79 16.97 -16.83
C ASP A 173 18.86 18.06 -16.93
N GLN A 174 19.92 17.79 -17.69
CA GLN A 174 21.08 18.68 -17.78
C GLN A 174 20.79 20.04 -18.42
N LYS A 175 19.70 20.18 -19.20
CA LYS A 175 19.35 21.43 -19.88
C LYS A 175 18.52 22.34 -18.98
N THR A 176 17.60 21.75 -18.24
CA THR A 176 16.60 22.48 -17.43
C THR A 176 16.94 22.52 -15.95
N GLY A 177 17.86 21.67 -15.48
CA GLY A 177 18.16 21.46 -14.07
C GLY A 177 17.05 20.75 -13.29
N LYS A 178 15.93 20.39 -13.95
CA LYS A 178 14.78 19.77 -13.30
C LYS A 178 14.95 18.27 -13.15
N ARG A 179 14.44 17.71 -12.06
CA ARG A 179 14.36 16.28 -11.85
C ARG A 179 13.23 15.70 -12.69
N THR A 180 13.52 14.56 -13.32
CA THR A 180 12.56 13.79 -14.11
C THR A 180 12.66 12.32 -13.75
N CYS A 181 11.58 11.57 -13.99
CA CYS A 181 11.61 10.13 -13.81
C CYS A 181 12.07 9.45 -15.11
N ARG A 182 13.04 8.54 -15.01
CA ARG A 182 13.40 7.60 -16.07
C ARG A 182 13.02 6.18 -15.70
N GLN A 183 12.34 5.54 -16.63
CA GLN A 183 12.09 4.10 -16.57
C GLN A 183 13.30 3.37 -17.16
N GLY A 184 13.87 2.45 -16.38
CA GLY A 184 14.98 1.59 -16.79
C GLY A 184 14.51 0.21 -17.25
N LEU A 185 15.48 -0.68 -17.43
CA LEU A 185 15.23 -2.08 -17.70
C LEU A 185 14.63 -2.78 -16.46
N PRO A 186 13.93 -3.92 -16.63
CA PRO A 186 13.58 -4.78 -15.51
C PRO A 186 14.83 -5.21 -14.75
N GLU A 187 14.82 -5.03 -13.43
CA GLU A 187 15.84 -5.53 -12.52
C GLU A 187 15.31 -6.77 -11.80
N GLN A 188 16.22 -7.73 -11.61
CA GLN A 188 15.96 -8.93 -10.83
C GLN A 188 16.47 -8.70 -9.42
N ILE A 189 15.63 -8.98 -8.43
CA ILE A 189 15.91 -8.74 -7.02
C ILE A 189 15.46 -9.94 -6.22
N ILE A 190 16.25 -10.34 -5.23
CA ILE A 190 15.83 -11.30 -4.20
C ILE A 190 15.19 -10.52 -3.04
N SER A 191 14.15 -11.09 -2.44
CA SER A 191 13.51 -10.50 -1.26
C SER A 191 12.76 -11.55 -0.45
N SER A 192 12.60 -11.26 0.83
CA SER A 192 11.91 -12.07 1.83
C SER A 192 10.64 -11.34 2.29
N TYR A 193 9.54 -12.06 2.43
CA TYR A 193 8.26 -11.49 2.88
C TYR A 193 7.46 -12.54 3.66
N VAL A 194 6.68 -12.12 4.64
CA VAL A 194 5.68 -12.98 5.28
C VAL A 194 4.35 -12.78 4.55
N PRO A 195 3.88 -13.78 3.79
CA PRO A 195 2.57 -13.69 3.17
C PRO A 195 1.47 -13.66 4.21
N TYR A 196 0.39 -12.93 3.92
CA TYR A 196 -0.82 -13.02 4.74
C TYR A 196 -1.38 -14.45 4.73
N SER A 197 -1.76 -14.92 5.91
CA SER A 197 -2.55 -16.15 6.10
C SER A 197 -3.62 -15.91 7.19
N PRO A 198 -4.80 -16.55 7.09
CA PRO A 198 -5.85 -16.43 8.10
C PRO A 198 -5.40 -16.82 9.51
N GLU A 199 -4.44 -17.74 9.63
CA GLU A 199 -3.92 -18.23 10.90
C GLU A 199 -3.05 -17.21 11.64
N LEU A 200 -2.37 -16.32 10.91
CA LEU A 200 -1.60 -15.21 11.50
C LEU A 200 -2.49 -13.99 11.80
N HIS A 201 -3.74 -13.99 11.33
CA HIS A 201 -4.68 -12.91 11.55
C HIS A 201 -5.33 -13.02 12.94
N THR A 202 -4.63 -12.50 13.93
CA THR A 202 -5.14 -12.33 15.30
C THR A 202 -5.34 -10.85 15.62
N PRO A 203 -6.25 -10.49 16.56
CA PRO A 203 -6.45 -9.10 16.98
C PRO A 203 -5.14 -8.44 17.43
N ASP A 204 -4.37 -9.20 18.19
CA ASP A 204 -3.04 -8.87 18.67
C ASP A 204 -2.10 -8.47 17.52
N VAL A 205 -1.93 -9.34 16.51
CA VAL A 205 -1.04 -9.06 15.36
C VAL A 205 -1.54 -7.86 14.55
N ALA A 206 -2.86 -7.73 14.35
CA ALA A 206 -3.44 -6.56 13.69
C ALA A 206 -3.15 -5.26 14.46
N ASP A 207 -3.31 -5.26 15.79
CA ASP A 207 -3.04 -4.08 16.61
C ASP A 207 -1.55 -3.71 16.64
N ALA A 208 -0.64 -4.70 16.62
CA ALA A 208 0.79 -4.46 16.50
C ALA A 208 1.16 -3.73 15.19
N GLY A 209 0.53 -4.11 14.08
CA GLY A 209 0.73 -3.47 12.78
C GLY A 209 0.15 -2.07 12.72
N ARG A 210 -1.03 -1.87 13.31
CA ARG A 210 -1.62 -0.53 13.47
C ARG A 210 -0.69 0.41 14.25
N ARG A 211 -0.24 -0.01 15.44
CA ARG A 211 0.67 0.78 16.27
C ARG A 211 2.00 1.06 15.57
N TYR A 212 2.49 0.14 14.75
CA TYR A 212 3.66 0.38 13.91
C TYR A 212 3.42 1.55 12.94
N LEU A 213 2.29 1.57 12.23
CA LEU A 213 1.96 2.67 11.32
C LEU A 213 1.80 4.00 12.05
N GLU A 214 1.11 4.02 13.18
CA GLU A 214 0.96 5.22 14.01
C GLU A 214 2.34 5.79 14.38
N ARG A 215 3.30 4.95 14.81
CA ARG A 215 4.68 5.38 15.10
C ARG A 215 5.40 5.94 13.87
N VAL A 216 5.28 5.29 12.71
CA VAL A 216 5.86 5.78 11.46
C VAL A 216 5.31 7.17 11.10
N ILE A 217 3.99 7.35 11.24
CA ILE A 217 3.34 8.63 10.93
C ILE A 217 3.80 9.70 11.91
N VAL A 218 3.80 9.42 13.22
CA VAL A 218 4.30 10.35 14.24
C VAL A 218 5.75 10.74 13.98
N GLN A 219 6.61 9.78 13.65
CA GLN A 219 8.01 10.07 13.31
C GLN A 219 8.11 10.98 12.07
N ALA A 220 7.31 10.74 11.03
CA ALA A 220 7.30 11.59 9.84
C ALA A 220 6.84 13.02 10.13
N LEU A 221 5.85 13.19 11.02
CA LEU A 221 5.39 14.52 11.46
C LEU A 221 6.44 15.23 12.30
N GLN A 222 7.10 14.52 13.22
CA GLN A 222 8.21 15.04 14.01
C GLN A 222 9.38 15.48 13.14
N ASP A 223 9.78 14.65 12.16
CA ASP A 223 10.81 14.99 11.18
C ASP A 223 10.49 16.26 10.38
N LEU A 224 9.22 16.52 10.08
CA LEU A 224 8.79 17.75 9.39
C LEU A 224 8.76 18.95 10.33
N ASP A 225 8.35 18.74 11.58
CA ASP A 225 8.30 19.75 12.61
C ASP A 225 9.70 20.25 13.01
N ASP A 226 10.64 19.33 13.20
CA ASP A 226 12.05 19.62 13.49
C ASP A 226 12.72 20.44 12.38
N LEU A 227 12.26 20.30 11.14
CA LEU A 227 12.70 21.10 10.00
C LEU A 227 12.01 22.46 9.92
N ASN A 228 10.97 22.70 10.74
CA ASN A 228 10.18 23.92 10.83
C ASN A 228 9.70 24.44 9.46
N ILE A 229 9.18 23.52 8.64
CA ILE A 229 8.77 23.81 7.26
C ILE A 229 7.38 24.39 7.27
N ARG A 230 7.19 25.59 6.72
CA ARG A 230 5.87 26.21 6.59
C ARG A 230 5.13 25.65 5.38
N SER A 231 3.83 25.42 5.51
CA SER A 231 2.99 25.06 4.36
C SER A 231 2.94 26.20 3.34
N LYS A 232 3.04 25.86 2.05
CA LYS A 232 2.89 26.80 0.93
C LYS A 232 1.44 27.21 0.71
N THR A 233 0.51 26.33 1.08
CA THR A 233 -0.94 26.57 0.96
C THR A 233 -1.50 27.31 2.17
N PHE A 234 -1.10 26.90 3.37
CA PHE A 234 -1.52 27.43 4.66
C PHE A 234 -0.31 28.08 5.33
N THR A 235 0.02 29.30 4.92
CA THR A 235 1.27 29.99 5.32
C THR A 235 1.41 30.23 6.82
N ASP A 236 0.30 30.11 7.55
CA ASP A 236 0.23 30.26 9.01
C ASP A 236 0.49 28.96 9.78
N GLU A 237 0.59 27.82 9.09
CA GLU A 237 0.70 26.46 9.65
C GLU A 237 2.04 25.80 9.29
N ASN A 238 2.52 24.91 10.16
CA ASN A 238 3.64 24.00 9.82
C ASN A 238 3.14 22.90 8.88
N LEU A 239 3.99 22.41 7.99
CA LEU A 239 3.69 21.27 7.13
C LEU A 239 3.38 20.01 7.95
N SER A 240 3.96 19.86 9.14
CA SER A 240 3.64 18.80 10.12
C SER A 240 2.21 18.87 10.67
N GLU A 241 1.54 20.02 10.59
CA GLU A 241 0.18 20.22 11.12
C GLU A 241 -0.90 20.01 10.05
N LEU A 242 -0.49 19.80 8.80
CA LEU A 242 -1.40 19.82 7.65
C LEU A 242 -2.42 18.66 7.70
N ALA A 243 -1.98 17.46 8.05
CA ALA A 243 -2.79 16.26 7.94
C ALA A 243 -2.86 15.52 9.28
N SER A 244 -4.07 15.08 9.65
CA SER A 244 -4.27 14.26 10.85
C SER A 244 -3.61 12.89 10.73
N ILE A 245 -3.25 12.29 11.88
CA ILE A 245 -2.67 10.93 11.92
C ILE A 245 -3.68 9.94 11.34
N GLU A 246 -4.95 10.10 11.69
CA GLU A 246 -6.07 9.27 11.27
C GLU A 246 -6.28 9.34 9.75
N PHE A 247 -6.15 10.51 9.14
CA PHE A 247 -6.21 10.64 7.68
C PHE A 247 -5.04 9.94 6.99
N ILE A 248 -3.80 10.19 7.43
CA ILE A 248 -2.62 9.58 6.82
C ILE A 248 -2.71 8.06 6.97
N HIS A 249 -3.11 7.57 8.13
CA HIS A 249 -3.30 6.15 8.38
C HIS A 249 -4.36 5.56 7.45
N ALA A 250 -5.54 6.18 7.36
CA ALA A 250 -6.59 5.73 6.47
C ALA A 250 -6.16 5.72 5.00
N LEU A 251 -5.39 6.73 4.56
CA LEU A 251 -4.83 6.80 3.20
C LEU A 251 -3.92 5.61 2.90
N LEU A 252 -2.99 5.28 3.81
CA LEU A 252 -2.05 4.18 3.62
C LEU A 252 -2.75 2.81 3.53
N VAL A 253 -3.79 2.58 4.33
CA VAL A 253 -4.65 1.39 4.22
C VAL A 253 -5.39 1.37 2.88
N ASP A 254 -5.93 2.53 2.46
CA ASP A 254 -6.72 2.67 1.23
C ASP A 254 -5.90 2.31 -0.02
N GLU A 255 -4.63 2.73 -0.09
CA GLU A 255 -3.71 2.45 -1.20
C GLU A 255 -3.49 0.95 -1.46
N HIS A 256 -3.63 0.13 -0.42
CA HIS A 256 -3.43 -1.31 -0.49
C HIS A 256 -4.73 -2.11 -0.43
N THR A 257 -5.87 -1.43 -0.43
CA THR A 257 -7.20 -2.07 -0.45
C THR A 257 -7.74 -2.13 -1.88
N ASP A 258 -7.88 -3.34 -2.45
CA ASP A 258 -8.43 -3.51 -3.80
C ASP A 258 -9.91 -3.04 -3.87
N PRO A 259 -10.29 -2.22 -4.87
CA PRO A 259 -11.65 -1.70 -4.99
C PRO A 259 -12.76 -2.77 -5.07
N ASN A 260 -12.50 -3.93 -5.66
CA ASN A 260 -13.49 -5.01 -5.77
C ASN A 260 -13.58 -5.80 -4.47
N GLU A 261 -12.43 -6.07 -3.84
CA GLU A 261 -12.38 -6.69 -2.51
C GLU A 261 -13.09 -5.81 -1.48
N PHE A 262 -12.88 -4.50 -1.51
CA PHE A 262 -13.61 -3.55 -0.68
C PHE A 262 -15.13 -3.67 -0.85
N LYS A 263 -15.64 -3.55 -2.09
CA LYS A 263 -17.09 -3.62 -2.37
C LYS A 263 -17.69 -4.94 -1.91
N LYS A 264 -16.98 -6.05 -2.13
CA LYS A 264 -17.38 -7.38 -1.65
C LYS A 264 -17.47 -7.41 -0.12
N ASN A 265 -16.44 -6.92 0.57
CA ASN A 265 -16.39 -6.96 2.03
C ASN A 265 -17.33 -5.95 2.72
N GLN A 266 -17.63 -4.84 2.05
CA GLN A 266 -18.68 -3.92 2.48
C GLN A 266 -20.05 -4.59 2.40
N THR A 267 -20.31 -5.36 1.34
CA THR A 267 -21.61 -6.02 1.13
C THR A 267 -21.85 -7.19 2.10
N ASN A 268 -20.80 -7.90 2.50
CA ASN A 268 -20.90 -9.09 3.37
C ASN A 268 -20.61 -8.79 4.86
N GLY A 269 -20.43 -7.52 5.24
CA GLY A 269 -20.15 -7.11 6.62
C GLY A 269 -18.76 -7.50 7.16
N SER A 270 -17.79 -7.80 6.30
CA SER A 270 -16.43 -8.22 6.69
C SER A 270 -15.38 -7.14 6.46
N LEU A 271 -15.78 -5.87 6.47
CA LEU A 271 -14.88 -4.75 6.15
C LEU A 271 -13.77 -4.55 7.20
N SER A 272 -14.07 -4.69 8.50
CA SER A 272 -13.07 -4.61 9.56
C SER A 272 -11.94 -5.61 9.33
N ARG A 273 -12.29 -6.86 9.01
CA ARG A 273 -11.32 -7.92 8.69
C ARG A 273 -10.46 -7.60 7.46
N LEU A 274 -11.01 -6.89 6.46
CA LEU A 274 -10.22 -6.44 5.32
C LEU A 274 -9.20 -5.35 5.72
N ILE A 275 -9.59 -4.44 6.60
CA ILE A 275 -8.70 -3.38 7.13
C ILE A 275 -7.62 -4.00 8.01
N GLU A 276 -8.00 -4.87 8.94
CA GLU A 276 -7.08 -5.57 9.85
C GLU A 276 -6.06 -6.42 9.07
N ARG A 277 -6.45 -7.02 7.93
CA ARG A 277 -5.53 -7.76 7.06
C ARG A 277 -4.33 -6.90 6.63
N TYR A 278 -4.56 -5.64 6.28
CA TYR A 278 -3.47 -4.71 5.94
C TYR A 278 -2.54 -4.52 7.14
N TRP A 279 -3.09 -4.32 8.34
CA TRP A 279 -2.26 -4.19 9.54
C TRP A 279 -1.51 -5.47 9.88
N VAL A 280 -2.09 -6.65 9.67
CA VAL A 280 -1.39 -7.93 9.83
C VAL A 280 -0.18 -7.99 8.88
N GLU A 281 -0.35 -7.63 7.61
CA GLU A 281 0.77 -7.59 6.66
C GLU A 281 1.86 -6.60 7.11
N VAL A 282 1.48 -5.45 7.67
CA VAL A 282 2.42 -4.49 8.25
C VAL A 282 3.11 -5.04 9.49
N ALA A 283 2.40 -5.70 10.40
CA ALA A 283 2.97 -6.23 11.63
C ALA A 283 4.04 -7.29 11.36
N LEU A 284 3.76 -8.19 10.42
CA LEU A 284 4.62 -9.31 10.07
C LEU A 284 5.85 -8.86 9.26
N ASN A 285 5.74 -7.75 8.53
CA ASN A 285 6.80 -7.29 7.62
C ASN A 285 7.54 -6.01 8.06
N GLN A 286 6.96 -5.22 8.96
CA GLN A 286 7.50 -3.97 9.48
C GLN A 286 8.04 -3.06 8.37
N ASP A 287 9.28 -2.61 8.45
CA ASP A 287 9.97 -1.76 7.46
C ASP A 287 9.94 -2.33 6.03
N SER A 288 9.88 -3.66 5.91
CA SER A 288 9.80 -4.34 4.61
C SER A 288 8.37 -4.41 4.03
N ALA A 289 7.34 -4.06 4.82
CA ALA A 289 5.95 -4.14 4.38
C ALA A 289 5.72 -3.29 3.12
N PHE A 290 5.14 -3.91 2.09
CA PHE A 290 4.87 -3.30 0.79
C PHE A 290 6.08 -2.67 0.05
N GLY A 291 7.32 -2.91 0.49
CA GLY A 291 8.52 -2.35 -0.16
C GLY A 291 8.75 -2.83 -1.60
N LEU A 292 8.09 -3.93 -2.00
CA LEU A 292 8.07 -4.44 -3.37
C LEU A 292 6.73 -4.24 -4.10
N SER A 293 5.76 -3.59 -3.47
CA SER A 293 4.46 -3.33 -4.06
C SER A 293 4.58 -2.31 -5.18
N VAL A 294 4.32 -2.76 -6.41
CA VAL A 294 4.34 -1.90 -7.59
C VAL A 294 3.06 -2.06 -8.41
N SER A 295 2.29 -0.98 -8.54
CA SER A 295 1.08 -0.95 -9.36
C SER A 295 1.40 -0.97 -10.86
N PRO A 296 0.41 -1.26 -11.74
CA PRO A 296 0.58 -1.14 -13.18
C PRO A 296 1.01 0.27 -13.65
N ALA A 297 0.66 1.31 -12.90
CA ALA A 297 1.06 2.69 -13.18
C ALA A 297 2.48 3.02 -12.66
N GLY A 298 3.15 2.09 -11.97
CA GLY A 298 4.46 2.30 -11.37
C GLY A 298 4.43 2.98 -10.00
N ALA A 299 3.26 3.04 -9.38
CA ALA A 299 3.11 3.45 -7.99
C ALA A 299 3.86 2.45 -7.08
N THR A 300 4.67 2.93 -6.14
CA THR A 300 5.62 2.11 -5.37
C THR A 300 5.49 2.35 -3.87
N GLY A 301 5.72 1.31 -3.07
CA GLY A 301 5.82 1.43 -1.62
C GLY A 301 4.48 1.53 -0.90
N ILE A 302 4.54 1.80 0.41
CA ILE A 302 3.36 1.82 1.30
C ILE A 302 2.35 2.93 0.97
N SER A 303 2.82 4.03 0.38
CA SER A 303 1.97 5.15 -0.04
C SER A 303 1.59 5.09 -1.53
N GLN A 304 2.02 4.06 -2.26
CA GLN A 304 1.79 3.91 -3.70
C GLN A 304 2.09 5.21 -4.48
N PHE A 305 3.25 5.80 -4.21
CA PHE A 305 3.66 7.04 -4.86
C PHE A 305 4.24 6.79 -6.26
N ILE A 306 4.03 7.69 -7.22
CA ILE A 306 4.58 7.56 -8.58
C ILE A 306 5.84 8.42 -8.78
N CYS A 307 6.82 7.85 -9.49
CA CYS A 307 8.14 8.46 -9.69
C CYS A 307 8.14 9.86 -10.33
N PRO A 308 7.31 10.19 -11.34
CA PRO A 308 7.24 11.55 -11.87
C PRO A 308 6.78 12.58 -10.84
N THR A 309 5.80 12.22 -10.00
CA THR A 309 5.32 13.09 -8.92
C THR A 309 6.40 13.26 -7.86
N TYR A 310 7.13 12.18 -7.54
CA TYR A 310 8.21 12.23 -6.55
C TYR A 310 9.35 13.15 -7.00
N ALA A 311 9.77 13.03 -8.26
CA ALA A 311 10.77 13.92 -8.86
C ALA A 311 10.35 15.40 -8.78
N ARG A 312 9.06 15.68 -9.01
CA ARG A 312 8.51 17.04 -8.93
C ARG A 312 8.56 17.59 -7.50
N ILE A 313 8.12 16.84 -6.49
CA ILE A 313 8.13 17.35 -5.11
C ILE A 313 9.55 17.49 -4.54
N LEU A 314 10.53 16.70 -5.02
CA LEU A 314 11.95 16.91 -4.71
C LEU A 314 12.47 18.27 -5.22
N ASP A 315 11.95 18.75 -6.35
CA ASP A 315 12.31 20.06 -6.90
C ASP A 315 11.52 21.19 -6.22
N GLU A 316 10.24 20.97 -5.96
CA GLU A 316 9.37 21.99 -5.40
C GLU A 316 9.63 22.22 -3.91
N SER A 317 9.92 21.17 -3.13
CA SER A 317 10.09 21.22 -1.67
C SER A 317 11.40 20.56 -1.19
N PRO A 318 12.58 21.03 -1.65
CA PRO A 318 13.88 20.46 -1.25
C PRO A 318 14.14 20.54 0.26
N GLU A 319 13.53 21.50 0.95
CA GLU A 319 13.60 21.71 2.40
C GLU A 319 13.11 20.51 3.22
N VAL A 320 12.24 19.67 2.66
CA VAL A 320 11.71 18.45 3.32
C VAL A 320 12.77 17.36 3.49
N ARG A 321 13.88 17.45 2.75
CA ARG A 321 15.00 16.49 2.77
C ARG A 321 14.54 15.04 2.52
N LEU A 322 13.65 14.86 1.53
CA LEU A 322 13.27 13.53 1.06
C LEU A 322 14.46 12.80 0.44
N ASP A 323 14.46 11.47 0.52
CA ASP A 323 15.47 10.64 -0.12
C ASP A 323 15.46 10.87 -1.64
N PRO A 324 16.58 11.26 -2.28
CA PRO A 324 16.60 11.55 -3.71
C PRO A 324 16.42 10.29 -4.59
N VAL A 325 16.62 9.09 -4.04
CA VAL A 325 16.45 7.82 -4.74
C VAL A 325 15.03 7.33 -4.54
N PHE A 326 14.16 7.58 -5.53
CA PHE A 326 12.72 7.27 -5.48
C PHE A 326 12.40 5.90 -4.86
N VAL A 327 13.04 4.83 -5.33
CA VAL A 327 12.71 3.48 -4.85
C VAL A 327 13.06 3.30 -3.37
N ARG A 328 14.23 3.77 -2.94
CA ARG A 328 14.65 3.70 -1.53
C ARG A 328 13.75 4.58 -0.67
N GLY A 329 13.46 5.79 -1.13
CA GLY A 329 12.54 6.69 -0.44
C GLY A 329 11.12 6.15 -0.28
N MET A 330 10.61 5.37 -1.24
CA MET A 330 9.28 4.75 -1.12
C MET A 330 9.28 3.43 -0.34
N GLN A 331 10.45 2.82 -0.15
CA GLN A 331 10.63 1.66 0.72
C GLN A 331 10.77 2.09 2.19
N ASP A 332 11.36 3.26 2.45
CA ASP A 332 11.34 3.91 3.76
C ASP A 332 9.94 4.49 4.03
N HIS A 333 9.24 3.94 5.02
CA HIS A 333 7.87 4.34 5.33
C HIS A 333 7.77 5.77 5.87
N VAL A 334 8.75 6.24 6.64
CA VAL A 334 8.77 7.60 7.19
C VAL A 334 8.92 8.59 6.03
N ASN A 335 9.88 8.34 5.14
CA ASN A 335 10.05 9.17 3.94
C ASN A 335 8.82 9.12 3.03
N ALA A 336 8.18 7.95 2.87
CA ALA A 336 6.96 7.82 2.09
C ALA A 336 5.80 8.65 2.67
N VAL A 337 5.64 8.70 3.99
CA VAL A 337 4.63 9.57 4.65
C VAL A 337 4.97 11.04 4.47
N LYS A 338 6.23 11.44 4.69
CA LYS A 338 6.68 12.83 4.45
C LYS A 338 6.39 13.26 3.01
N ALA A 339 6.64 12.39 2.05
CA ALA A 339 6.35 12.64 0.63
C ALA A 339 4.85 12.83 0.35
N SER A 340 3.98 12.02 0.98
CA SER A 340 2.51 12.17 0.87
C SER A 340 2.03 13.51 1.45
N ILE A 341 2.48 13.89 2.64
CA ILE A 341 2.13 15.19 3.25
C ILE A 341 2.62 16.35 2.38
N THR A 342 3.86 16.27 1.92
CA THR A 342 4.46 17.28 1.01
C THR A 342 3.65 17.40 -0.28
N LEU A 343 3.15 16.28 -0.82
CA LEU A 343 2.33 16.29 -2.01
C LEU A 343 0.98 16.98 -1.77
N PHE A 344 0.36 16.80 -0.61
CA PHE A 344 -0.90 17.49 -0.28
C PHE A 344 -0.74 19.01 -0.35
N ASP A 345 0.31 19.54 0.26
CA ASP A 345 0.63 20.96 0.22
C ASP A 345 1.01 21.45 -1.18
N SER A 346 1.94 20.74 -1.83
CA SER A 346 2.42 21.05 -3.18
C SER A 346 1.28 21.08 -4.19
N ASP A 347 0.46 20.03 -4.24
CA ASP A 347 -0.67 19.98 -5.14
C ASP A 347 -1.60 21.13 -4.83
N MET A 348 -2.07 21.27 -3.60
CA MET A 348 -3.03 22.32 -3.21
C MET A 348 -2.58 23.72 -3.60
N SER A 349 -1.32 24.07 -3.34
CA SER A 349 -0.79 25.42 -3.58
C SER A 349 -1.04 25.89 -5.02
N SER A 350 -1.04 24.97 -5.98
CA SER A 350 -1.27 25.26 -7.40
C SER A 350 -2.74 25.47 -7.80
N TRP A 351 -3.71 25.02 -6.99
CA TRP A 351 -5.15 25.11 -7.31
C TRP A 351 -6.03 25.63 -6.17
N TRP A 352 -5.45 26.17 -5.09
CA TRP A 352 -6.14 26.77 -3.94
C TRP A 352 -6.84 28.11 -4.26
N THR A 353 -7.77 28.06 -5.21
CA THR A 353 -8.58 29.21 -5.64
C THR A 353 -9.65 29.57 -4.61
N PRO A 354 -10.23 30.79 -4.63
CA PRO A 354 -11.32 31.16 -3.73
C PRO A 354 -12.51 30.19 -3.77
N THR A 355 -12.84 29.64 -4.94
CA THR A 355 -13.90 28.65 -5.11
C THR A 355 -13.57 27.35 -4.41
N VAL A 356 -12.34 26.85 -4.58
CA VAL A 356 -11.87 25.63 -3.94
C VAL A 356 -11.82 25.80 -2.43
N LYS A 357 -11.27 26.90 -1.93
CA LYS A 357 -11.23 27.23 -0.51
C LYS A 357 -12.63 27.23 0.11
N LYS A 358 -13.61 27.84 -0.57
CA LYS A 358 -15.01 27.84 -0.12
C LYS A 358 -15.63 26.45 -0.01
N VAL A 359 -15.14 25.48 -0.78
CA VAL A 359 -15.69 24.11 -0.82
C VAL A 359 -14.92 23.17 0.09
N CYS A 360 -13.59 23.19 0.05
CA CYS A 360 -12.75 22.26 0.81
C CYS A 360 -12.55 22.69 2.27
N SER A 361 -12.56 23.98 2.59
CA SER A 361 -12.33 24.47 3.98
C SER A 361 -13.59 24.52 4.85
N VAL A 362 -14.69 23.88 4.45
CA VAL A 362 -15.94 23.92 5.24
C VAL A 362 -15.87 23.04 6.49
N ALA A 363 -15.03 22.01 6.47
CA ALA A 363 -14.80 21.05 7.55
C ALA A 363 -13.46 20.35 7.28
N VAL A 364 -12.83 19.82 8.33
CA VAL A 364 -11.54 19.10 8.22
C VAL A 364 -11.70 17.88 7.32
N GLU A 365 -12.76 17.11 7.49
CA GLU A 365 -13.04 15.90 6.72
C GLU A 365 -13.22 16.21 5.22
N MET A 366 -13.82 17.37 4.90
CA MET A 366 -13.99 17.81 3.52
C MET A 366 -12.66 18.26 2.90
N LEU A 367 -11.78 18.89 3.68
CA LEU A 367 -10.44 19.25 3.24
C LEU A 367 -9.63 17.98 2.92
N GLU A 368 -9.70 16.99 3.80
CA GLU A 368 -8.99 15.74 3.61
C GLU A 368 -9.60 14.89 2.47
N ASP A 369 -10.91 14.93 2.26
CA ASP A 369 -11.54 14.35 1.07
C ASP A 369 -11.04 15.03 -0.22
N CYS A 370 -10.84 16.36 -0.19
CA CYS A 370 -10.20 17.06 -1.31
C CYS A 370 -8.75 16.61 -1.52
N TRP A 371 -7.97 16.39 -0.46
CA TRP A 371 -6.62 15.82 -0.56
C TRP A 371 -6.63 14.44 -1.19
N ALA A 372 -7.44 13.52 -0.67
CA ALA A 372 -7.57 12.17 -1.18
C ALA A 372 -8.01 12.13 -2.66
N ALA A 373 -8.99 12.97 -3.03
CA ALA A 373 -9.44 13.07 -4.41
C ALA A 373 -8.36 13.65 -5.35
N SER A 374 -7.54 14.59 -4.86
CA SER A 374 -6.39 15.11 -5.60
C SER A 374 -5.30 14.04 -5.75
N TYR A 375 -4.96 13.34 -4.67
CA TYR A 375 -3.95 12.29 -4.62
C TYR A 375 -4.25 11.18 -5.63
N ASN A 376 -5.47 10.65 -5.62
CA ASN A 376 -5.89 9.58 -6.53
C ASN A 376 -6.26 10.07 -7.94
N GLY A 377 -7.01 11.17 -8.04
CA GLY A 377 -7.67 11.61 -9.27
C GLY A 377 -6.94 12.71 -10.04
N GLY A 378 -5.96 13.35 -9.40
CA GLY A 378 -5.19 14.49 -9.87
C GLY A 378 -5.84 15.85 -9.55
N PRO A 379 -5.06 16.86 -9.11
CA PRO A 379 -5.56 18.16 -8.66
C PRO A 379 -6.36 18.93 -9.72
N ASN A 380 -5.87 18.94 -10.96
CA ASN A 380 -6.52 19.61 -12.10
C ASN A 380 -7.91 19.04 -12.43
N ARG A 381 -8.14 17.76 -12.14
CA ARG A 381 -9.46 17.15 -12.32
C ARG A 381 -10.38 17.61 -11.20
N LEU A 382 -9.93 17.53 -9.96
CA LEU A 382 -10.71 17.96 -8.79
C LEU A 382 -11.14 19.42 -8.93
N ASN A 383 -10.20 20.33 -9.23
CA ASN A 383 -10.48 21.76 -9.40
C ASN A 383 -11.59 22.01 -10.45
N ARG A 384 -11.53 21.35 -11.61
CA ARG A 384 -12.58 21.46 -12.65
C ARG A 384 -13.94 20.96 -12.18
N VAL A 385 -13.97 19.87 -11.41
CA VAL A 385 -15.22 19.32 -10.87
C VAL A 385 -15.81 20.26 -9.82
N ILE A 386 -14.99 20.78 -8.90
CA ILE A 386 -15.40 21.75 -7.88
C ILE A 386 -15.91 23.04 -8.53
N ALA A 387 -15.18 23.60 -9.49
CA ALA A 387 -15.58 24.82 -10.20
C ALA A 387 -16.96 24.69 -10.86
N LYS A 388 -17.32 23.49 -11.31
CA LYS A 388 -18.61 23.23 -11.95
C LYS A 388 -19.72 22.84 -10.97
N ARG A 389 -19.41 22.07 -9.94
CA ARG A 389 -20.42 21.39 -9.08
C ARG A 389 -20.48 21.93 -7.66
N GLY A 390 -19.53 22.79 -7.27
CA GLY A 390 -19.41 23.31 -5.91
C GLY A 390 -19.43 22.18 -4.86
N MET A 391 -20.24 22.36 -3.82
CA MET A 391 -20.43 21.38 -2.74
C MET A 391 -20.94 20.00 -3.18
N SER A 392 -21.50 19.87 -4.39
CA SER A 392 -21.97 18.57 -4.91
C SER A 392 -20.88 17.75 -5.60
N TRP A 393 -19.61 18.18 -5.53
CA TRP A 393 -18.49 17.49 -6.21
C TRP A 393 -18.33 16.02 -5.78
N VAL A 394 -18.58 15.71 -4.51
CA VAL A 394 -18.52 14.35 -3.93
C VAL A 394 -19.67 13.43 -4.35
N LYS A 395 -20.79 13.98 -4.87
CA LYS A 395 -21.97 13.18 -5.21
C LYS A 395 -21.75 12.46 -6.55
N ARG A 396 -21.95 11.14 -6.58
CA ARG A 396 -22.03 10.37 -7.83
C ARG A 396 -23.28 10.78 -8.61
N GLU A 397 -23.15 11.04 -9.91
CA GLU A 397 -24.30 11.26 -10.79
C GLU A 397 -24.84 9.93 -11.30
N ALA A 398 -26.15 9.69 -11.11
CA ALA A 398 -26.82 8.47 -11.55
C ALA A 398 -27.24 8.49 -13.04
N THR A 399 -27.24 9.66 -13.70
CA THR A 399 -27.84 9.82 -15.04
C THR A 399 -26.85 10.40 -16.06
N ILE A 400 -26.55 9.63 -17.10
CA ILE A 400 -25.66 10.06 -18.20
C ILE A 400 -26.50 10.74 -19.28
N ARG A 401 -26.52 12.09 -19.33
CA ARG A 401 -27.24 12.83 -20.39
C ARG A 401 -26.37 13.14 -21.63
N ASN A 402 -25.03 13.09 -21.53
CA ASN A 402 -24.17 13.34 -22.70
C ASN A 402 -22.69 12.90 -22.49
N ALA A 403 -22.26 11.80 -23.11
CA ALA A 403 -21.01 11.11 -22.76
C ALA A 403 -19.72 11.96 -22.84
N ARG A 404 -19.55 12.82 -23.86
CA ARG A 404 -18.29 13.58 -24.05
C ARG A 404 -18.08 14.73 -23.06
N ARG A 405 -19.12 15.54 -22.77
CA ARG A 405 -19.04 16.60 -21.74
C ARG A 405 -19.07 16.03 -20.31
N TYR A 406 -19.59 14.82 -20.14
CA TYR A 406 -19.71 14.12 -18.87
C TYR A 406 -18.35 13.72 -18.29
N PHE A 407 -17.46 13.07 -19.05
CA PHE A 407 -16.15 12.61 -18.52
C PHE A 407 -15.20 13.73 -18.09
N ALA A 408 -15.36 14.94 -18.63
CA ALA A 408 -14.58 16.10 -18.26
C ALA A 408 -15.10 16.80 -16.99
N SER A 409 -16.30 16.46 -16.52
CA SER A 409 -16.99 17.16 -15.42
C SER A 409 -17.26 16.33 -14.17
N ARG A 410 -16.69 15.11 -14.10
CA ARG A 410 -16.74 14.26 -12.91
C ARG A 410 -15.37 13.69 -12.55
N LEU A 411 -15.27 13.26 -11.30
CA LEU A 411 -14.19 12.37 -10.86
C LEU A 411 -14.29 11.03 -11.60
N LYS A 412 -13.16 10.31 -11.64
CA LYS A 412 -13.15 8.93 -12.12
C LYS A 412 -13.97 8.08 -11.15
N GLU A 413 -14.54 7.00 -11.66
CA GLU A 413 -15.27 6.04 -10.81
C GLU A 413 -14.37 5.47 -9.70
N GLU A 414 -13.11 5.20 -10.05
CA GLU A 414 -12.05 4.80 -9.13
C GLU A 414 -11.87 5.78 -7.98
N THR A 415 -11.84 7.09 -8.25
CA THR A 415 -11.69 8.12 -7.21
C THR A 415 -12.90 8.18 -6.27
N PHE A 416 -14.13 7.96 -6.76
CA PHE A 416 -15.27 7.86 -5.85
C PHE A 416 -15.18 6.61 -4.96
N THR A 417 -14.76 5.47 -5.50
CA THR A 417 -14.53 4.27 -4.68
C THR A 417 -13.38 4.46 -3.71
N TYR A 418 -12.34 5.21 -4.08
CA TYR A 418 -11.26 5.62 -3.17
C TYR A 418 -11.81 6.41 -1.98
N LEU A 419 -12.61 7.46 -2.22
CA LEU A 419 -13.21 8.23 -1.12
C LEU A 419 -14.12 7.38 -0.21
N ASP A 420 -14.89 6.44 -0.77
CA ASP A 420 -15.72 5.54 0.03
C ASP A 420 -14.86 4.59 0.90
N LYS A 421 -13.73 4.10 0.36
CA LYS A 421 -12.75 3.31 1.11
C LYS A 421 -12.19 4.13 2.28
N LEU A 422 -11.63 5.29 2.00
CA LEU A 422 -11.06 6.19 2.99
C LEU A 422 -12.02 6.48 4.16
N ARG A 423 -13.27 6.85 3.86
CA ARG A 423 -14.29 7.14 4.88
C ARG A 423 -14.60 5.93 5.74
N SER A 424 -14.76 4.77 5.13
CA SER A 424 -15.07 3.54 5.89
C SER A 424 -13.91 3.12 6.79
N ILE A 425 -12.67 3.36 6.36
CA ILE A 425 -11.47 3.09 7.17
C ILE A 425 -11.42 4.06 8.37
N ARG A 426 -11.68 5.35 8.15
CA ARG A 426 -11.76 6.34 9.23
C ARG A 426 -12.83 6.02 10.26
N GLU A 427 -14.04 5.69 9.79
CA GLU A 427 -15.15 5.28 10.67
C GLU A 427 -14.73 4.10 11.56
N TYR A 428 -14.00 3.13 10.99
CA TYR A 428 -13.49 2.00 11.74
C TYR A 428 -12.39 2.39 12.74
N LEU A 429 -11.47 3.30 12.38
CA LEU A 429 -10.45 3.84 13.30
C LEU A 429 -11.09 4.55 14.51
N VAL A 430 -12.05 5.44 14.25
CA VAL A 430 -12.79 6.15 15.31
C VAL A 430 -13.54 5.17 16.21
N ALA A 431 -14.17 4.14 15.64
CA ALA A 431 -14.85 3.11 16.42
C ALA A 431 -13.89 2.32 17.32
N LEU A 432 -12.65 2.06 16.89
CA LEU A 432 -11.63 1.41 17.73
C LEU A 432 -11.21 2.29 18.91
N GLU A 433 -11.07 3.60 18.70
CA GLU A 433 -10.72 4.55 19.76
C GLU A 433 -11.84 4.68 20.80
N MET A 434 -13.09 4.80 20.36
CA MET A 434 -14.25 4.86 21.25
C MET A 434 -14.43 3.59 22.10
N ASN A 435 -13.97 2.45 21.60
CA ASN A 435 -14.05 1.17 22.29
C ASN A 435 -12.84 0.86 23.20
N ARG A 436 -11.79 1.70 23.20
CA ARG A 436 -10.75 1.61 24.24
C ARG A 436 -11.37 2.06 25.55
N GLN A 437 -11.59 1.11 26.48
CA GLN A 437 -11.87 1.48 27.88
C GLN A 437 -10.69 2.34 28.38
N PRO A 438 -10.95 3.46 29.08
CA PRO A 438 -9.86 4.20 29.71
C PRO A 438 -9.13 3.26 30.66
N ASP A 439 -7.80 3.28 30.58
CA ASP A 439 -6.97 2.47 31.48
C ASP A 439 -7.38 2.78 32.93
N PRO A 440 -7.74 1.79 33.75
CA PRO A 440 -8.10 2.04 35.15
C PRO A 440 -6.91 2.60 35.97
N ALA A 441 -5.70 2.63 35.39
CA ALA A 441 -4.51 3.23 35.96
C ALA A 441 -4.35 4.75 35.68
N SER A 442 -5.20 5.37 34.84
CA SER A 442 -5.13 6.81 34.55
C SER A 442 -6.14 7.65 35.33
N SER A 443 -6.79 7.08 36.34
CA SER A 443 -7.64 7.80 37.29
C SER A 443 -7.03 7.76 38.69
N GLU A 444 -5.92 8.48 38.88
CA GLU A 444 -5.63 9.09 40.18
C GLU A 444 -5.79 10.61 40.04
N PRO A 445 -6.42 11.27 41.03
CA PRO A 445 -6.90 12.65 40.94
C PRO A 445 -5.80 13.73 40.88
#